data_AF-A0A838DC06-F1
#
_entry.id   AF-A0A838DC06-F1
#
_cell.length_a   1.000
_cell.length_b   1.000
_cell.length_c   1.000
_cell.angle_alpha   90.00
_cell.angle_beta   90.00
_cell.angle_gamma   90.00
#
_symmetry.space_group_name_H-M   'P 1'
#
loop_
_entity.id
_entity.type
_entity.pdbx_description
1 polymer ?
#
loop_
_entity_poly.entity_id
_entity_poly.type
_entity_poly.pdbx_seq_one_letter_code
_entity_poly.pdbx_strand_id
1 'polypeptide(L)' 'MEIVSLLVRRGKYVQQAIKFKSNYSKIEDKKRVDEIIAKVTSYSRELNFDPTVIEKIYSFLIEVYIQFEKKKFLNP' A
#
# COMPACT_ATOMS: atom_id res chain seq x y z
N MET A 1 3.09 17.96 -8.65
CA MET A 1 3.24 16.71 -9.43
C MET A 1 4.07 15.62 -8.72
N GLU A 2 4.91 15.96 -7.73
CA GLU A 2 5.79 15.01 -7.03
C GLU A 2 5.08 13.79 -6.43
N ILE A 3 3.91 13.98 -5.80
CA ILE A 3 3.11 12.88 -5.25
C ILE A 3 2.76 11.85 -6.32
N VAL A 4 2.35 12.29 -7.52
CA VAL A 4 2.04 11.38 -8.64
C VAL A 4 3.27 10.59 -9.05
N SER A 5 4.44 11.22 -9.13
CA SER A 5 5.70 10.53 -9.47
C SER A 5 6.08 9.47 -8.43
N LEU A 6 5.90 9.77 -7.14
CA LEU A 6 6.14 8.83 -6.04
C LEU A 6 5.17 7.65 -6.09
N LEU A 7 3.89 7.90 -6.36
CA LEU A 7 2.87 6.88 -6.53
C LEU A 7 3.21 5.95 -7.71
N VAL A 8 3.58 6.51 -8.87
CA VAL A 8 4.01 5.69 -10.03
C VAL A 8 5.21 4.81 -9.66
N ARG A 9 6.20 5.37 -8.96
CA ARG A 9 7.38 4.61 -8.51
C ARG A 9 7.01 3.49 -7.53
N ARG A 10 6.13 3.76 -6.55
CA ARG A 10 5.58 2.75 -5.65
C ARG A 10 4.90 1.63 -6.44
N GLY A 11 4.11 1.97 -7.45
CA GLY A 11 3.45 0.99 -8.32
C GLY A 11 4.41 0.07 -9.05
N LYS A 12 5.55 0.58 -9.53
CA LYS A 12 6.60 -0.25 -10.14
C LYS A 12 7.19 -1.25 -9.14
N TYR A 13 7.42 -0.85 -7.90
CA TYR A 13 7.90 -1.77 -6.85
C TYR A 13 6.86 -2.84 -6.50
N VAL A 14 5.59 -2.45 -6.39
CA VAL A 14 4.48 -3.39 -6.17
C VAL A 14 4.44 -4.46 -7.27
N GLN A 15 4.57 -4.08 -8.54
CA GLN A 15 4.62 -5.03 -9.66
C GLN A 15 5.79 -6.01 -9.58
N GLN A 16 6.98 -5.53 -9.17
CA GLN A 16 8.15 -6.39 -9.01
C GLN A 16 7.93 -7.40 -7.87
N ALA A 17 7.29 -6.98 -6.77
CA ALA A 17 7.00 -7.83 -5.63
C ALA A 17 6.01 -8.97 -5.92
N ILE A 18 5.07 -8.77 -6.87
CA ILE A 18 4.12 -9.82 -7.29
C ILE A 18 4.85 -11.11 -7.70
N LYS A 19 6.02 -11.01 -8.34
CA LYS A 19 6.80 -12.16 -8.81
C LYS A 19 7.24 -13.10 -7.69
N PHE A 20 7.25 -12.63 -6.45
CA PHE A 20 7.67 -13.38 -5.27
C PHE A 20 6.48 -13.87 -4.42
N LYS A 21 5.24 -13.53 -4.78
CA LYS A 21 4.04 -13.99 -4.07
C LYS A 21 3.57 -15.33 -4.65
N SER A 22 3.81 -16.42 -3.93
CA SER A 22 3.35 -17.77 -4.31
C SER A 22 1.85 -17.97 -4.08
N ASN A 23 1.22 -17.18 -3.19
CA ASN A 23 -0.20 -17.23 -2.91
C ASN A 23 -0.70 -15.89 -2.33
N TYR A 24 -1.89 -15.45 -2.74
CA TYR A 24 -2.56 -14.27 -2.14
C TYR A 24 -3.37 -14.70 -0.91
N SER A 25 -2.69 -14.99 0.20
CA SER A 25 -3.38 -15.26 1.46
C SER A 25 -3.95 -13.96 2.04
N LYS A 26 -5.28 -13.86 2.15
CA LYS A 26 -5.98 -12.71 2.74
C LYS A 26 -5.52 -12.39 4.17
N ILE A 27 -5.04 -13.40 4.90
CA ILE A 27 -4.58 -13.25 6.29
C ILE A 27 -3.23 -12.55 6.34
N GLU A 28 -2.32 -12.89 5.42
CA GLU A 28 -0.98 -12.28 5.33
C GLU A 28 -1.06 -10.80 4.92
N ASP A 29 -1.95 -10.49 3.97
CA ASP A 29 -2.20 -9.11 3.55
C ASP A 29 -2.77 -8.25 4.68
N LYS A 30 -3.67 -8.79 5.52
CA LYS A 30 -4.24 -8.04 6.65
C LYS A 30 -3.17 -7.64 7.66
N LYS A 31 -2.32 -8.58 8.09
CA LYS A 31 -1.24 -8.28 9.06
C LYS A 31 -0.31 -7.18 8.54
N ARG A 32 0.08 -7.28 7.26
CA ARG A 32 0.92 -6.28 6.60
C ARG A 32 0.23 -4.91 6.52
N VAL A 33 -1.06 -4.87 6.21
CA VAL A 33 -1.83 -3.60 6.18
C VAL A 33 -1.80 -2.95 7.55
N ASP A 34 -2.12 -3.71 8.60
CA ASP A 34 -2.17 -3.22 9.97
C ASP A 34 -0.79 -2.66 10.41
N GLU A 35 0.32 -3.33 10.07
CA GLU A 35 1.69 -2.85 10.32
C GLU A 35 2.03 -1.55 9.58
N ILE A 36 1.63 -1.42 8.31
CA ILE A 36 1.85 -0.20 7.53
C ILE A 36 1.07 0.97 8.12
N ILE A 37 -0.21 0.75 8.48
CA ILE A 37 -1.08 1.77 9.06
C ILE A 37 -0.51 2.26 10.41
N ALA A 38 -0.05 1.35 11.26
CA ALA A 38 0.61 1.72 12.52
C ALA A 38 1.84 2.62 12.27
N LYS A 39 2.69 2.27 11.29
CA LYS A 39 3.90 3.03 10.97
C LYS A 39 3.58 4.43 10.45
N VAL A 40 2.66 4.57 9.51
CA VAL A 40 2.36 5.87 8.88
C VAL A 40 1.59 6.80 9.82
N THR A 41 0.73 6.25 10.69
CA THR A 41 0.03 7.05 11.71
C THR A 41 1.00 7.51 12.81
N SER A 42 1.96 6.69 13.23
CA SER A 42 3.04 7.13 14.13
C SER A 42 3.83 8.29 13.51
N TYR A 43 4.27 8.12 12.27
CA TYR A 43 5.05 9.13 11.57
C TYR A 43 4.26 10.44 11.35
N SER A 44 2.95 10.33 11.10
CA SER A 44 2.06 11.51 11.04
C SER A 44 2.06 12.29 12.34
N ARG A 45 1.99 11.60 13.49
CA ARG A 45 2.02 12.23 14.82
C ARG A 45 3.37 12.92 15.08
N GLU A 46 4.48 12.28 14.70
CA GLU A 46 5.83 12.87 14.81
C GLU A 46 5.96 14.18 14.02
N LEU A 47 5.22 14.30 12.91
CA LEU A 47 5.17 15.50 12.06
C LEU A 47 4.06 16.49 12.49
N ASN A 48 3.38 16.28 13.62
CA ASN A 48 2.25 17.08 14.09
C ASN A 48 1.10 17.19 13.07
N PHE A 49 0.81 16.11 12.33
CA PHE A 49 -0.29 16.03 11.38
C PHE A 49 -1.34 15.00 11.82
N ASP A 50 -2.61 15.22 11.46
CA ASP A 50 -3.73 14.35 11.87
C ASP A 50 -3.53 12.91 11.35
N PRO A 51 -3.27 11.93 12.24
CA PRO A 51 -3.06 10.54 11.83
C PRO A 51 -4.29 9.93 11.16
N THR A 52 -5.50 10.42 11.45
CA THR A 52 -6.75 9.92 10.87
C THR A 52 -6.80 10.20 9.36
N VAL A 53 -6.29 11.35 8.93
CA VAL A 53 -6.20 11.71 7.51
C VAL A 53 -5.21 10.79 6.80
N ILE A 54 -4.04 10.56 7.40
CA ILE A 54 -3.01 9.68 6.82
C ILE A 54 -3.49 8.23 6.75
N GLU A 55 -4.17 7.74 7.79
CA GLU A 55 -4.75 6.40 7.81
C GLU A 55 -5.72 6.19 6.64
N LYS A 56 -6.67 7.12 6.43
CA LYS A 56 -7.65 7.02 5.34
C LYS A 56 -6.97 7.00 3.96
N ILE A 57 -5.99 7.89 3.75
CA ILE A 57 -5.24 7.96 2.50
C ILE A 57 -4.47 6.65 2.27
N TYR A 58 -3.74 6.16 3.27
CA TYR A 58 -2.94 4.94 3.13
C TYR A 58 -3.80 3.69 3.00
N SER A 59 -4.95 3.62 3.66
CA SER A 59 -5.90 2.51 3.54
C SER A 59 -6.40 2.40 2.10
N PHE A 60 -6.89 3.51 1.55
CA PHE A 60 -7.33 3.57 0.16
C PHE A 60 -6.18 3.28 -0.82
N LEU A 61 -5.00 3.85 -0.55
CA LEU A 61 -3.81 3.61 -1.36
C LEU A 61 -3.46 2.12 -1.42
N ILE A 62 -3.42 1.44 -0.27
CA ILE A 62 -3.11 0.01 -0.21
C ILE A 62 -4.15 -0.80 -0.97
N GLU A 63 -5.44 -0.51 -0.76
CA GLU A 63 -6.53 -1.18 -1.47
C GLU A 63 -6.38 -1.06 -2.99
N VAL A 64 -6.16 0.16 -3.50
CA VAL A 64 -5.97 0.41 -4.93
C VAL A 64 -4.81 -0.41 -5.51
N TYR A 65 -3.69 -0.50 -4.78
CA TYR A 65 -2.56 -1.30 -5.25
C TYR A 65 -2.80 -2.80 -5.19
N ILE A 66 -3.53 -3.31 -4.18
CA ILE A 66 -3.93 -4.72 -4.14
C ILE A 66 -4.83 -5.05 -5.34
N GLN A 67 -5.77 -4.17 -5.69
CA GLN A 67 -6.62 -4.36 -6.87
C GLN A 67 -5.81 -4.28 -8.17
N PHE A 68 -4.84 -3.37 -8.22
CA PHE A 68 -3.91 -3.27 -9.35
C PHE A 68 -3.06 -4.53 -9.53
N GLU A 69 -2.57 -5.12 -8.43
CA GLU A 69 -1.86 -6.41 -8.42
C GLU A 69 -2.76 -7.54 -8.95
N LYS A 70 -3.98 -7.66 -8.44
CA LYS A 70 -4.96 -8.68 -8.85
C LYS A 70 -5.27 -8.62 -10.34
N LYS A 71 -5.49 -7.41 -10.89
CA LYS A 71 -5.74 -7.23 -12.33
C LYS A 71 -4.58 -7.71 -13.19
N LYS A 72 -3.33 -7.46 -12.77
CA LYS A 72 -2.13 -7.97 -13.47
C LYS A 72 -1.94 -9.47 -13.33
N PHE A 73 -2.32 -10.06 -12.19
CA PHE A 73 -2.22 -11.51 -12.00
C PHE A 73 -3.22 -12.28 -12.86
N LEU A 74 -4.43 -11.72 -13.06
CA LEU A 74 -5.49 -12.33 -13.86
C LEU A 74 -5.33 -12.10 -15.37
N ASN A 75 -4.57 -11.08 -15.78
CA ASN A 75 -4.22 -10.77 -17.18
C ASN A 75 -2.68 -10.61 -17.28
N PRO A 76 -1.93 -11.73 -17.34
CA PRO A 76 -0.46 -11.73 -17.26
C PRO A 76 0.25 -11.06 -18.45
#